data_AF-B9SKV9-F1
#
_entry.id   AF-B9SKV9-F1
#
_cell.length_a   1.000
_cell.length_b   1.000
_cell.length_c   1.000
_cell.angle_alpha   90.00
_cell.angle_beta   90.00
_cell.angle_gamma   90.00
#
_symmetry.space_group_name_H-M   'P 1'
#
loop_
_entity.id
_entity.type
_entity.pdbx_description
1 polymer ?
#
loop_
_entity_poly.entity_id
_entity_poly.type
_entity_poly.pdbx_seq_one_letter_code
_entity_poly.pdbx_strand_id
1 'polypeptide(L)'
;MKIPLIDGIVMGGGAGLSLYGKFRIVTEKAVFAMPEASIGLFPDVGASHFLSRLPGHFGEYLGLTGARLNGAEMLACGLATNFIESQDLPSLENALQALISSEKTSIFEVVNKFSQKPKIKESSIINRLEMVDKCFSKDTVEEIFHALEEEAKNKAENWIVMAMKSMKSASPTSLKITLRSIREGGMQSLKQCLIREYTISCNIIRATVSSDLYEGARALLFDKDKRPKIYQIRRVTEAQALDAGVLLGQKSK
;
A
#
# COMPACT_ATOMS: atom_id res chain seq x y z
N MET A 1 5.51 -21.81 10.93
CA MET A 1 4.72 -20.55 10.97
C MET A 1 5.67 -19.38 10.79
N LYS A 2 5.30 -18.31 10.08
CA LYS A 2 6.16 -17.12 9.89
C LYS A 2 5.70 -15.98 10.79
N ILE A 3 6.65 -15.30 11.46
CA ILE A 3 6.42 -14.15 12.34
C ILE A 3 7.34 -13.02 11.85
N PRO A 4 6.85 -12.14 10.98
CA PRO A 4 7.60 -10.96 10.56
C PRO A 4 7.67 -9.96 11.72
N LEU A 5 8.90 -9.52 12.01
CA LEU A 5 9.20 -8.41 12.90
C LEU A 5 9.49 -7.18 12.05
N ILE A 6 8.61 -6.19 12.10
CA ILE A 6 8.70 -4.94 11.34
C ILE A 6 9.24 -3.86 12.28
N ASP A 7 10.57 -3.82 12.42
CA ASP A 7 11.29 -2.83 13.22
C ASP A 7 12.05 -1.85 12.32
N GLY A 8 11.30 -1.02 11.58
CA GLY A 8 11.87 -0.08 10.63
C GLY A 8 11.03 0.09 9.37
N ILE A 9 11.69 0.49 8.28
CA ILE A 9 11.02 0.78 7.01
C ILE A 9 10.56 -0.52 6.33
N VAL A 10 9.27 -0.60 6.01
CA VAL A 10 8.66 -1.67 5.23
C VAL A 10 7.89 -1.07 4.05
N MET A 11 8.45 -1.15 2.85
CA MET A 11 7.83 -0.57 1.65
C MET A 11 7.87 -1.57 0.50
N GLY A 12 6.87 -1.52 -0.37
CA GLY A 12 6.76 -2.36 -1.56
C GLY A 12 6.97 -3.84 -1.27
N GLY A 13 8.01 -4.43 -1.85
CA GLY A 13 8.34 -5.86 -1.67
C GLY A 13 8.45 -6.30 -0.20
N GLY A 14 8.91 -5.41 0.70
CA GLY A 14 8.96 -5.70 2.14
C GLY A 14 7.57 -5.94 2.74
N ALA A 15 6.56 -5.22 2.27
CA ALA A 15 5.17 -5.43 2.66
C ALA A 15 4.66 -6.79 2.18
N GLY A 16 4.99 -7.16 0.94
CA GLY A 16 4.64 -8.48 0.37
C GLY A 16 5.23 -9.66 1.14
N LEU A 17 6.40 -9.50 1.76
CA LEU A 17 7.02 -10.55 2.58
C LEU A 17 6.41 -10.65 3.98
N SER A 18 5.85 -9.56 4.51
CA SER A 18 5.45 -9.45 5.91
C SER A 18 3.94 -9.54 6.11
N LEU A 19 3.13 -8.96 5.24
CA LEU A 19 1.70 -8.74 5.49
C LEU A 19 0.79 -9.96 5.28
N TYR A 20 1.30 -11.07 4.76
CA TYR A 20 0.56 -12.35 4.70
C TYR A 20 0.84 -13.29 5.87
N GLY A 21 1.65 -12.86 6.83
CA GLY A 21 1.88 -13.59 8.08
C GLY A 21 0.64 -13.62 8.96
N LYS A 22 0.46 -14.72 9.70
CA LYS A 22 -0.57 -14.82 10.76
C LYS A 22 -0.34 -13.78 11.86
N PHE A 23 0.93 -13.52 12.17
CA PHE A 23 1.38 -12.40 12.99
C PHE A 23 2.04 -11.37 12.07
N ARG A 24 1.93 -10.09 12.45
CA ARG A 24 2.56 -8.94 11.80
C ARG A 24 2.92 -7.98 12.92
N ILE A 25 4.12 -8.18 13.47
CA ILE A 25 4.58 -7.45 14.66
C ILE A 25 5.24 -6.16 14.19
N VAL A 26 4.79 -5.03 14.70
CA VAL A 26 5.34 -3.70 14.39
C VAL A 26 5.86 -3.03 15.65
N THR A 27 6.82 -2.14 15.50
CA THR A 27 7.39 -1.32 16.59
C THR A 27 7.10 0.16 16.40
N GLU A 28 7.55 0.99 17.35
CA GLU A 28 7.57 2.44 17.22
C GLU A 28 8.45 2.96 16.06
N LYS A 29 9.38 2.14 15.56
CA LYS A 29 10.26 2.47 14.43
C LYS A 29 9.65 2.07 13.08
N ALA A 30 8.56 1.30 13.07
CA ALA A 30 7.94 0.83 11.86
C ALA A 30 7.45 2.00 10.98
N VAL A 31 7.80 1.97 9.69
CA VAL A 31 7.31 2.92 8.69
C VAL A 31 6.86 2.14 7.45
N PHE A 32 5.55 2.07 7.25
CA PHE A 32 4.93 1.44 6.08
C PHE A 32 4.58 2.45 5.00
N ALA A 33 4.79 2.09 3.73
CA ALA A 33 4.23 2.79 2.58
C ALA A 33 4.21 1.91 1.31
N MET A 34 3.35 2.25 0.36
CA MET A 34 3.36 1.70 -1.01
C MET A 34 3.61 2.85 -2.01
N PRO A 35 4.87 3.29 -2.20
CA PRO A 35 5.22 4.45 -3.02
C PRO A 35 5.37 4.17 -4.52
N GLU A 36 4.93 3.01 -5.01
CA GLU A 36 5.21 2.50 -6.37
C GLU A 36 4.70 3.41 -7.48
N ALA A 37 3.57 4.09 -7.27
CA ALA A 37 3.00 5.03 -8.23
C ALA A 37 3.97 6.19 -8.58
N SER A 38 4.84 6.57 -7.63
CA SER A 38 5.83 7.63 -7.82
C SER A 38 6.99 7.25 -8.74
N ILE A 39 7.21 5.95 -8.98
CA ILE A 39 8.25 5.42 -9.87
C ILE A 39 7.66 4.82 -11.15
N GLY A 40 6.38 5.02 -11.44
CA GLY A 40 5.74 4.47 -12.64
C GLY A 40 5.37 2.98 -12.54
N LEU A 41 5.24 2.46 -11.31
CA LEU A 41 4.72 1.13 -11.01
C LEU A 41 3.40 1.26 -10.21
N PHE A 42 2.80 0.16 -9.80
CA PHE A 42 1.60 0.12 -8.96
C PHE A 42 1.89 -0.74 -7.71
N PRO A 43 1.09 -0.63 -6.63
CA PRO A 43 1.22 -1.51 -5.48
C PRO A 43 1.04 -2.98 -5.88
N ASP A 44 2.15 -3.71 -6.00
CA ASP A 44 2.24 -5.11 -6.40
C ASP A 44 2.39 -6.03 -5.18
N VAL A 45 2.98 -7.22 -5.33
CA VAL A 45 3.22 -8.20 -4.25
C VAL A 45 1.97 -8.61 -3.45
N GLY A 46 0.84 -8.62 -4.13
CA GLY A 46 -0.52 -8.84 -3.65
C GLY A 46 -1.10 -7.65 -2.88
N ALA A 47 -0.50 -6.46 -2.95
CA ALA A 47 -0.99 -5.30 -2.23
C ALA A 47 -2.42 -4.94 -2.56
N SER A 48 -2.87 -5.22 -3.78
CA SER A 48 -4.29 -5.09 -4.12
C SER A 48 -5.20 -5.95 -3.23
N HIS A 49 -4.72 -7.06 -2.66
CA HIS A 49 -5.47 -7.89 -1.72
C HIS A 49 -5.52 -7.30 -0.31
N PHE A 50 -4.38 -6.92 0.29
CA PHE A 50 -4.41 -6.42 1.67
C PHE A 50 -4.91 -4.97 1.77
N LEU A 51 -4.64 -4.11 0.77
CA LEU A 51 -5.12 -2.73 0.75
C LEU A 51 -6.65 -2.67 0.61
N SER A 52 -7.23 -3.53 -0.24
CA SER A 52 -8.68 -3.57 -0.46
C SER A 52 -9.51 -4.06 0.74
N ARG A 53 -8.83 -4.50 1.81
CA ARG A 53 -9.45 -5.03 3.03
C ARG A 53 -9.27 -4.09 4.21
N LEU A 54 -8.63 -2.94 3.99
CA LEU A 54 -8.55 -1.87 4.98
C LEU A 54 -9.92 -1.19 5.13
N PRO A 55 -10.15 -0.47 6.24
CA PRO A 55 -11.41 0.22 6.47
C PRO A 55 -11.75 1.20 5.33
N GLY A 56 -12.99 1.16 4.86
CA GLY A 56 -13.52 2.07 3.85
C GLY A 56 -12.67 2.11 2.58
N HIS A 57 -12.23 3.30 2.19
CA HIS A 57 -11.36 3.55 1.03
C HIS A 57 -9.91 3.90 1.44
N PHE A 58 -9.50 3.46 2.63
CA PHE A 58 -8.17 3.74 3.15
C PHE A 58 -7.07 3.04 2.33
N GLY A 59 -7.36 1.87 1.74
CA GLY A 59 -6.46 1.18 0.83
C GLY A 59 -6.10 2.02 -0.39
N GLU A 60 -7.11 2.61 -1.03
CA GLU A 60 -6.97 3.50 -2.18
C GLU A 60 -6.15 4.74 -1.81
N TYR A 61 -6.39 5.33 -0.64
CA TYR A 61 -5.56 6.43 -0.14
C TYR A 61 -4.09 6.04 -0.04
N LEU A 62 -3.76 4.93 0.60
CA LEU A 62 -2.38 4.49 0.77
C LEU A 62 -1.71 4.18 -0.57
N GLY A 63 -2.39 3.46 -1.46
CA GLY A 63 -1.86 3.07 -2.76
C GLY A 63 -1.66 4.24 -3.71
N LEU A 64 -2.60 5.19 -3.77
CA LEU A 64 -2.53 6.33 -4.70
C LEU A 64 -1.54 7.41 -4.24
N THR A 65 -1.45 7.63 -2.93
CA THR A 65 -0.66 8.75 -2.39
C THR A 65 0.74 8.34 -1.94
N GLY A 66 0.99 7.03 -1.75
CA GLY A 66 2.22 6.54 -1.12
C GLY A 66 2.40 7.04 0.31
N ALA A 67 1.30 7.38 1.00
CA ALA A 67 1.35 7.90 2.36
C ALA A 67 2.03 6.91 3.31
N ARG A 68 2.73 7.49 4.30
CA ARG A 68 3.48 6.72 5.29
C ARG A 68 2.63 6.50 6.53
N LEU A 69 2.63 5.28 7.04
CA LEU A 69 2.04 4.92 8.33
C LEU A 69 3.13 4.50 9.30
N ASN A 70 3.03 4.95 10.54
CA ASN A 70 3.85 4.41 11.62
C ASN A 70 3.25 3.09 12.18
N GLY A 71 3.98 2.39 13.04
CA GLY A 71 3.52 1.12 13.62
C GLY A 71 2.18 1.20 14.36
N ALA A 72 1.90 2.31 15.05
CA ALA A 72 0.62 2.50 15.73
C ALA A 72 -0.54 2.61 14.73
N GLU A 73 -0.34 3.34 13.64
CA GLU A 73 -1.32 3.50 12.56
C GLU A 73 -1.54 2.19 11.79
N MET A 74 -0.46 1.42 11.54
CA MET A 74 -0.57 0.09 10.95
C MET A 74 -1.41 -0.85 11.81
N LEU A 75 -1.25 -0.82 13.14
CA LEU A 75 -2.08 -1.61 14.05
C LEU A 75 -3.55 -1.15 13.98
N ALA A 76 -3.80 0.16 14.01
CA ALA A 76 -5.14 0.71 14.03
C ALA A 76 -5.95 0.43 12.76
N CYS A 77 -5.32 0.43 11.59
CA CYS A 77 -5.99 0.10 10.32
C CYS A 77 -6.02 -1.40 9.98
N GLY A 78 -5.40 -2.26 10.81
CA GLY A 78 -5.41 -3.72 10.62
C GLY A 78 -4.28 -4.28 9.76
N LEU A 79 -3.34 -3.44 9.29
CA LEU A 79 -2.12 -3.89 8.60
C LEU A 79 -1.19 -4.66 9.54
N ALA A 80 -1.15 -4.31 10.82
CA ALA A 80 -0.40 -5.06 11.84
C ALA A 80 -1.35 -5.82 12.77
N THR A 81 -0.85 -6.89 13.41
CA THR A 81 -1.61 -7.65 14.41
C THR A 81 -1.23 -7.26 15.83
N ASN A 82 0.04 -6.91 16.05
CA ASN A 82 0.60 -6.67 17.38
C ASN A 82 1.59 -5.51 17.29
N PHE A 83 1.58 -4.67 18.31
CA PHE A 83 2.60 -3.63 18.51
C PHE A 83 3.46 -4.01 19.71
N ILE A 84 4.77 -4.03 19.54
CA ILE A 84 5.75 -4.38 20.57
C ILE A 84 6.88 -3.36 20.47
N GLU A 85 7.33 -2.81 21.60
CA GLU A 85 8.43 -1.85 21.58
C GLU A 85 9.72 -2.52 21.07
N SER A 86 10.52 -1.80 20.27
CA SER A 86 11.75 -2.34 19.67
C SER A 86 12.70 -2.94 20.72
N GLN A 87 12.76 -2.34 21.91
CA GLN A 87 13.58 -2.82 23.03
C GLN A 87 13.19 -4.21 23.55
N ASP A 88 11.93 -4.62 23.37
CA ASP A 88 11.41 -5.90 23.84
C ASP A 88 11.57 -7.03 22.82
N LEU A 89 11.94 -6.72 21.58
CA LEU A 89 12.09 -7.74 20.52
C LEU A 89 13.10 -8.84 20.85
N PRO A 90 14.30 -8.56 21.42
CA PRO A 90 15.21 -9.63 21.82
C PRO A 90 14.61 -10.57 22.88
N SER A 91 13.84 -10.02 23.83
CA SER A 91 13.15 -10.80 24.86
C SER A 91 12.03 -11.66 24.27
N LEU A 92 11.28 -11.11 23.29
CA LEU A 92 10.29 -11.87 22.53
C LEU A 92 10.94 -13.02 21.76
N GLU A 93 12.04 -12.77 21.05
CA GLU A 93 12.75 -13.80 20.28
C GLU A 93 13.24 -14.93 21.19
N ASN A 94 13.84 -14.60 22.34
CA ASN A 94 14.25 -15.59 23.34
C ASN A 94 13.06 -16.41 23.86
N ALA A 95 11.92 -15.76 24.14
CA ALA A 95 10.71 -16.45 24.58
C ALA A 95 10.15 -17.38 23.49
N LEU A 96 10.15 -16.95 22.23
CA LEU A 96 9.72 -17.76 21.09
C LEU A 96 10.65 -18.95 20.84
N GLN A 97 11.96 -18.79 21.02
CA GLN A 97 12.92 -19.89 20.91
C GLN A 97 12.71 -20.94 22.01
N ALA A 98 12.43 -20.51 23.25
CA ALA A 98 12.15 -21.42 24.35
C ALA A 98 10.89 -22.27 24.13
N LEU A 99 9.88 -21.74 23.42
CA LEU A 99 8.67 -22.50 23.06
C LEU A 99 8.94 -23.68 22.12
N ILE A 100 9.96 -23.59 21.26
CA ILE A 100 10.29 -24.68 20.34
C ILE A 100 10.64 -25.97 21.12
N SER A 101 11.06 -25.82 22.38
CA SER A 101 11.43 -26.92 23.27
C SER A 101 10.30 -27.38 24.21
N SER A 102 9.12 -26.75 24.20
CA SER A 102 8.04 -27.01 25.17
C SER A 102 6.65 -26.95 24.52
N GLU A 103 5.90 -28.05 24.56
CA GLU A 103 4.57 -28.17 23.94
C GLU A 103 3.44 -27.39 24.67
N LYS A 104 3.71 -26.80 25.84
CA LYS A 104 2.65 -26.34 26.76
C LYS A 104 2.12 -24.93 26.52
N THR A 105 2.82 -24.08 25.76
CA THR A 105 2.45 -22.66 25.62
C THR A 105 2.32 -22.28 24.16
N SER A 106 1.23 -21.60 23.81
CA SER A 106 0.97 -21.21 22.43
C SER A 106 1.78 -19.97 22.04
N ILE A 107 2.19 -19.88 20.77
CA ILE A 107 2.88 -18.70 20.25
C ILE A 107 2.02 -17.43 20.40
N PHE A 108 0.70 -17.58 20.32
CA PHE A 108 -0.24 -16.47 20.51
C PHE A 108 -0.15 -15.86 21.92
N GLU A 109 -0.08 -16.70 22.96
CA GLU A 109 0.06 -16.23 24.35
C GLU A 109 1.37 -15.47 24.56
N VAL A 110 2.47 -15.99 24.00
CA VAL A 110 3.78 -15.31 24.10
C VAL A 110 3.75 -13.97 23.41
N VAL A 111 3.30 -13.89 22.15
CA VAL A 111 3.24 -12.60 21.43
C VAL A 111 2.32 -11.60 22.15
N ASN A 112 1.16 -12.05 22.66
CA ASN A 112 0.24 -11.17 23.36
C ASN A 112 0.79 -10.66 24.69
N LYS A 113 1.63 -11.43 25.39
CA LYS A 113 2.28 -10.98 26.63
C LYS A 113 3.16 -9.74 26.41
N PHE A 114 3.83 -9.65 25.26
CA PHE A 114 4.67 -8.50 24.89
C PHE A 114 3.89 -7.39 24.17
N SER A 115 2.64 -7.65 23.77
CA SER A 115 1.86 -6.71 22.97
C SER A 115 1.37 -5.54 23.81
N GLN A 116 1.53 -4.35 23.26
CA GLN A 116 1.10 -3.09 23.88
C GLN A 116 0.07 -2.37 22.99
N LYS A 117 -0.69 -1.45 23.59
CA LYS A 117 -1.59 -0.56 22.86
C LYS A 117 -0.90 0.80 22.67
N PRO A 118 -0.39 1.11 21.47
CA PRO A 118 0.26 2.40 21.22
C PRO A 118 -0.77 3.53 21.20
N LYS A 119 -0.32 4.75 21.52
CA LYS A 119 -1.16 5.95 21.43
C LYS A 119 -1.17 6.46 19.99
N ILE A 120 -2.37 6.68 19.44
CA ILE A 120 -2.55 7.36 18.15
C ILE A 120 -2.51 8.87 18.38
N LYS A 121 -1.69 9.57 17.58
CA LYS A 121 -1.59 11.04 17.64
C LYS A 121 -2.87 11.66 17.08
N GLU A 122 -3.29 12.79 17.62
CA GLU A 122 -4.49 13.51 17.14
C GLU A 122 -4.41 13.88 15.65
N SER A 123 -3.20 14.18 15.16
CA SER A 123 -2.91 14.50 13.76
C SER A 123 -2.81 13.28 12.85
N SER A 124 -3.00 12.06 13.37
CA SER A 124 -2.94 10.82 12.58
C SER A 124 -4.05 10.77 11.55
N ILE A 125 -3.75 10.21 10.39
CA ILE A 125 -4.73 9.96 9.32
C ILE A 125 -5.84 8.99 9.76
N ILE A 126 -5.57 8.14 10.75
CA ILE A 126 -6.57 7.24 11.34
C ILE A 126 -7.75 8.02 11.94
N ASN A 127 -7.53 9.25 12.41
CA ASN A 127 -8.58 10.12 12.92
C ASN A 127 -9.30 10.91 11.82
N ARG A 128 -9.05 10.60 10.54
CA ARG A 128 -9.62 11.28 9.37
C ARG A 128 -10.26 10.29 8.38
N LEU A 129 -10.52 9.05 8.81
CA LEU A 129 -11.06 7.99 7.94
C LEU A 129 -12.34 8.39 7.22
N GLU A 130 -13.27 9.07 7.90
CA GLU A 130 -14.51 9.56 7.26
C GLU A 130 -14.23 10.50 6.07
N MET A 131 -13.24 11.38 6.22
CA MET A 131 -12.85 12.30 5.14
C MET A 131 -12.10 11.58 4.03
N VAL A 132 -11.27 10.61 4.38
CA VAL A 132 -10.61 9.73 3.40
C VAL A 132 -11.68 8.98 2.59
N ASP A 133 -12.66 8.37 3.25
CA ASP A 133 -13.74 7.64 2.60
C ASP A 133 -14.55 8.55 1.67
N LYS A 134 -14.88 9.76 2.11
CA LYS A 134 -15.58 10.76 1.28
C LYS A 134 -14.81 11.09 0.00
N CYS A 135 -13.49 11.26 0.08
CA CYS A 135 -12.66 11.67 -1.06
C CYS A 135 -12.28 10.51 -1.98
N PHE A 136 -11.94 9.34 -1.42
CA PHE A 136 -11.39 8.19 -2.16
C PHE A 136 -12.44 7.19 -2.64
N SER A 137 -13.72 7.38 -2.29
CA SER A 137 -14.85 6.60 -2.81
C SER A 137 -15.20 6.87 -4.27
N LYS A 138 -14.67 7.93 -4.90
CA LYS A 138 -15.05 8.34 -6.27
C LYS A 138 -14.53 7.41 -7.35
N ASP A 139 -15.30 7.17 -8.40
CA ASP A 139 -15.01 6.11 -9.38
C ASP A 139 -13.69 6.29 -10.14
N THR A 140 -13.26 7.53 -10.37
CA THR A 140 -12.04 7.81 -11.13
C THR A 140 -10.99 8.58 -10.33
N VAL A 141 -9.72 8.47 -10.73
CA VAL A 141 -8.61 9.24 -10.12
C VAL A 141 -8.85 10.74 -10.24
N GLU A 142 -9.40 11.17 -11.37
CA GLU A 142 -9.77 12.54 -11.65
C GLU A 142 -10.84 13.07 -10.69
N GLU A 143 -11.87 12.28 -10.40
CA GLU A 143 -12.90 12.66 -9.43
C GLU A 143 -12.37 12.65 -7.98
N ILE A 144 -11.46 11.72 -7.64
CA ILE A 144 -10.77 11.74 -6.34
C ILE A 144 -9.98 13.04 -6.18
N PHE A 145 -9.24 13.45 -7.22
CA PHE A 145 -8.54 14.73 -7.23
C PHE A 145 -9.48 15.91 -7.03
N HIS A 146 -10.59 15.94 -7.76
CA HIS A 146 -11.58 17.01 -7.63
C HIS A 146 -12.17 17.03 -6.21
N ALA A 147 -12.48 15.87 -5.61
CA ALA A 147 -12.98 15.80 -4.25
C ALA A 147 -11.98 16.34 -3.22
N LEU A 148 -10.69 16.02 -3.37
CA LEU A 148 -9.61 16.57 -2.53
C LEU A 148 -9.46 18.08 -2.73
N GLU A 149 -9.59 18.59 -3.96
CA GLU A 149 -9.53 20.02 -4.26
C GLU A 149 -10.69 20.80 -3.63
N GLU A 150 -11.91 20.26 -3.68
CA GLU A 150 -13.07 20.85 -3.00
C GLU A 150 -12.91 20.86 -1.48
N GLU A 151 -12.41 19.77 -0.89
CA GLU A 151 -12.20 19.72 0.55
C GLU A 151 -11.08 20.67 1.01
N ALA A 152 -10.02 20.80 0.21
CA ALA A 152 -8.93 21.74 0.48
C ALA A 152 -9.40 23.21 0.51
N LYS A 153 -10.46 23.58 -0.23
CA LYS A 153 -11.07 24.91 -0.18
C LYS A 153 -11.78 25.17 1.14
N ASN A 154 -12.42 24.14 1.71
CA ASN A 154 -13.16 24.25 2.97
C ASN A 154 -12.20 24.24 4.17
N LYS A 155 -11.27 23.28 4.20
CA LYS A 155 -10.31 23.09 5.28
C LYS A 155 -9.01 22.49 4.75
N ALA A 156 -7.97 23.32 4.64
CA ALA A 156 -6.67 22.91 4.14
C ALA A 156 -5.89 22.08 5.18
N GLU A 157 -6.31 20.83 5.42
CA GLU A 157 -5.53 19.90 6.24
C GLU A 157 -4.26 19.44 5.49
N ASN A 158 -3.13 19.35 6.20
CA ASN A 158 -1.84 19.02 5.61
C ASN A 158 -1.85 17.69 4.85
N TRP A 159 -2.61 16.70 5.29
CA TRP A 159 -2.67 15.39 4.63
C TRP A 159 -3.29 15.47 3.23
N ILE A 160 -4.27 16.37 3.01
CA ILE A 160 -4.91 16.60 1.71
C ILE A 160 -3.91 17.20 0.74
N VAL A 161 -3.21 18.26 1.18
CA VAL A 161 -2.17 18.93 0.38
C VAL A 161 -1.06 17.96 -0.01
N MET A 162 -0.62 17.11 0.94
CA MET A 162 0.40 16.10 0.69
C MET A 162 -0.09 15.00 -0.25
N ALA A 163 -1.32 14.51 -0.08
CA ALA A 163 -1.94 13.53 -0.97
C ALA A 163 -1.99 14.04 -2.42
N MET A 164 -2.53 15.25 -2.61
CA MET A 164 -2.61 15.89 -3.92
C MET A 164 -1.23 16.09 -4.55
N LYS A 165 -0.25 16.55 -3.76
CA LYS A 165 1.12 16.74 -4.24
C LYS A 165 1.74 15.41 -4.69
N SER A 166 1.61 14.36 -3.89
CA SER A 166 2.12 13.02 -4.24
C SER A 166 1.49 12.51 -5.52
N MET A 167 0.16 12.54 -5.61
CA MET A 167 -0.56 12.07 -6.80
C MET A 167 -0.20 12.91 -8.05
N LYS A 168 -0.04 14.24 -7.93
CA LYS A 168 0.36 15.10 -9.08
C LYS A 168 1.77 14.79 -9.57
N SER A 169 2.63 14.26 -8.69
CA SER A 169 4.00 13.85 -9.02
C SER A 169 4.14 12.38 -9.43
N ALA A 170 3.05 11.61 -9.46
CA ALA A 170 3.04 10.19 -9.82
C ALA A 170 2.66 9.97 -11.28
N SER A 171 2.92 8.76 -11.79
CA SER A 171 2.49 8.37 -13.15
C SER A 171 0.95 8.30 -13.20
N PRO A 172 0.28 9.02 -14.12
CA PRO A 172 -1.17 8.94 -14.29
C PRO A 172 -1.65 7.53 -14.61
N THR A 173 -0.90 6.80 -15.43
CA THR A 173 -1.15 5.39 -15.76
C THR A 173 -1.11 4.52 -14.50
N SER A 174 -0.09 4.73 -13.67
CA SER A 174 0.09 3.99 -12.43
C SER A 174 -1.02 4.25 -11.42
N LEU A 175 -1.48 5.49 -11.29
CA LEU A 175 -2.62 5.84 -10.43
C LEU A 175 -3.90 5.11 -10.86
N LYS A 176 -4.19 5.07 -12.17
CA LYS A 176 -5.38 4.37 -12.70
C LYS A 176 -5.30 2.86 -12.48
N ILE A 177 -4.14 2.27 -12.76
CA ILE A 177 -3.88 0.84 -12.48
C ILE A 177 -4.06 0.55 -10.99
N THR A 178 -3.54 1.42 -10.11
CA THR A 178 -3.61 1.25 -8.66
C THR A 178 -5.04 1.28 -8.16
N LEU A 179 -5.81 2.30 -8.52
CA LEU A 179 -7.21 2.44 -8.11
C LEU A 179 -8.03 1.20 -8.48
N ARG A 180 -7.93 0.79 -9.75
CA ARG A 180 -8.68 -0.37 -10.23
C ARG A 180 -8.20 -1.67 -9.60
N SER A 181 -6.90 -1.87 -9.45
CA SER A 181 -6.34 -3.08 -8.86
C SER A 181 -6.83 -3.27 -7.42
N ILE A 182 -6.82 -2.22 -6.60
CA ILE A 182 -7.30 -2.28 -5.21
C ILE A 182 -8.79 -2.63 -5.19
N ARG A 183 -9.63 -1.97 -5.99
CA ARG A 183 -11.08 -2.23 -6.00
C ARG A 183 -11.43 -3.65 -6.42
N GLU A 184 -10.83 -4.13 -7.51
CA GLU A 184 -11.04 -5.51 -7.95
C GLU A 184 -10.48 -6.53 -6.95
N GLY A 185 -9.42 -6.17 -6.19
CA GLY A 185 -8.83 -6.99 -5.14
C GLY A 185 -9.78 -7.29 -3.97
N GLY A 186 -10.79 -6.45 -3.75
CA GLY A 186 -11.83 -6.64 -2.73
C GLY A 186 -12.69 -7.88 -2.96
N MET A 187 -12.88 -8.28 -4.21
CA MET A 187 -13.70 -9.43 -4.61
C MET A 187 -12.89 -10.68 -4.96
N GLN A 188 -11.56 -10.62 -4.80
CA GLN A 188 -10.65 -11.66 -5.27
C GLN A 188 -9.86 -12.31 -4.14
N SER A 189 -9.53 -13.58 -4.35
CA SER A 189 -8.53 -14.28 -3.55
C SER A 189 -7.12 -13.73 -3.79
N LEU A 190 -6.22 -13.92 -2.82
CA LEU A 190 -4.81 -13.54 -2.97
C LEU A 190 -4.18 -14.10 -4.26
N LYS A 191 -4.49 -15.36 -4.61
CA LYS A 191 -4.01 -15.98 -5.84
C LYS A 191 -4.46 -15.22 -7.09
N GLN A 192 -5.73 -14.81 -7.16
CA GLN A 192 -6.26 -14.04 -8.28
C GLN A 192 -5.62 -12.66 -8.36
N CYS A 193 -5.44 -11.98 -7.22
CA CYS A 193 -4.72 -10.71 -7.16
C CYS A 193 -3.30 -10.87 -7.72
N LEU A 194 -2.53 -11.84 -7.23
CA LEU A 194 -1.15 -12.07 -7.68
C LEU A 194 -1.04 -12.39 -9.18
N ILE A 195 -2.00 -13.16 -9.74
CA ILE A 195 -2.04 -13.44 -11.19
C ILE A 195 -2.29 -12.15 -11.98
N ARG A 196 -3.23 -11.31 -11.56
CA ARG A 196 -3.49 -10.01 -12.22
C ARG A 196 -2.25 -9.13 -12.14
N GLU A 197 -1.69 -8.96 -10.95
CA GLU A 197 -0.53 -8.11 -10.72
C GLU A 197 0.67 -8.59 -11.54
N TYR A 198 0.92 -9.90 -11.62
CA TYR A 198 1.96 -10.46 -12.49
C TYR A 198 1.79 -10.05 -13.96
N THR A 199 0.56 -10.14 -14.49
CA THR A 199 0.24 -9.72 -15.86
C THR A 199 0.46 -8.23 -16.07
N ILE A 200 0.03 -7.39 -15.11
CA ILE A 200 0.26 -5.93 -15.18
C ILE A 200 1.75 -5.64 -15.15
N SER A 201 2.51 -6.23 -14.21
CA SER A 201 3.96 -6.04 -14.10
C SER A 201 4.70 -6.44 -15.37
N CYS A 202 4.34 -7.56 -15.99
CA CYS A 202 4.93 -7.97 -17.27
C CYS A 202 4.68 -6.95 -18.40
N ASN A 203 3.52 -6.32 -18.45
CA ASN A 203 3.20 -5.29 -19.44
C ASN A 203 3.95 -3.98 -19.18
N ILE A 204 4.06 -3.56 -17.91
CA ILE A 204 4.84 -2.38 -17.53
C ILE A 204 6.33 -2.60 -17.85
N ILE A 205 6.89 -3.76 -17.50
CA ILE A 205 8.29 -4.09 -17.78
C ILE A 205 8.56 -4.16 -19.29
N ARG A 206 7.60 -4.61 -20.11
CA ARG A 206 7.75 -4.60 -21.58
C ARG A 206 7.51 -3.22 -22.21
N ALA A 207 7.18 -2.21 -21.40
CA ALA A 207 6.77 -0.88 -21.84
C ALA A 207 5.60 -0.91 -22.86
N THR A 208 4.72 -1.91 -22.79
CA THR A 208 3.58 -2.02 -23.72
C THR A 208 2.48 -1.02 -23.40
N VAL A 209 2.34 -0.66 -22.11
CA VAL A 209 1.34 0.31 -21.63
C VAL A 209 1.96 1.69 -21.44
N SER A 210 3.13 1.75 -20.80
CA SER A 210 3.85 3.00 -20.55
C SER A 210 5.33 2.74 -20.28
N SER A 211 6.18 3.72 -20.61
CA SER A 211 7.60 3.75 -20.25
C SER A 211 7.85 4.42 -18.89
N ASP A 212 6.81 4.78 -18.15
CA ASP A 212 6.89 5.52 -16.89
C ASP A 212 7.75 4.83 -15.83
N LEU A 213 7.79 3.49 -15.80
CA LEU A 213 8.64 2.74 -14.87
C LEU A 213 10.12 3.11 -15.02
N TYR A 214 10.60 3.16 -16.27
CA TYR A 214 12.00 3.47 -16.56
C TYR A 214 12.34 4.91 -16.21
N GLU A 215 11.45 5.85 -16.56
CA GLU A 215 11.67 7.26 -16.28
C GLU A 215 11.53 7.59 -14.79
N GLY A 216 10.56 6.99 -14.11
CA GLY A 216 10.38 7.11 -12.66
C GLY A 216 11.56 6.54 -11.89
N ALA A 217 12.03 5.34 -12.27
CA ALA A 217 13.24 4.76 -11.68
C ALA A 217 14.47 5.64 -11.92
N ARG A 218 14.66 6.17 -13.15
CA ARG A 218 15.74 7.13 -13.46
C ARG A 218 15.67 8.34 -12.53
N ALA A 219 14.54 9.01 -12.46
CA ALA A 219 14.39 10.26 -11.73
C ALA A 219 14.50 10.13 -10.20
N LEU A 220 14.00 9.02 -9.61
CA LEU A 220 13.96 8.85 -8.15
C LEU A 220 15.10 8.02 -7.58
N LEU A 221 15.61 7.03 -8.31
CA LEU A 221 16.58 6.05 -7.79
C LEU A 221 17.99 6.26 -8.33
N PHE A 222 18.12 6.50 -9.64
CA PHE A 222 19.42 6.60 -10.31
C PHE A 222 19.95 8.04 -10.29
N ASP A 223 19.29 8.95 -11.01
CA ASP A 223 19.72 10.34 -11.18
C ASP A 223 19.32 11.20 -9.98
N LYS A 224 18.28 10.80 -9.25
CA LYS A 224 17.76 11.47 -8.04
C LYS A 224 17.41 12.95 -8.25
N ASP A 225 17.09 13.33 -9.48
CA ASP A 225 16.67 14.69 -9.85
C ASP A 225 15.25 15.02 -9.37
N LYS A 226 14.45 14.00 -9.01
CA LYS A 226 13.03 14.09 -8.62
C LYS A 226 12.18 14.81 -9.67
N ARG A 227 12.59 14.75 -10.93
CA ARG A 227 11.96 15.40 -12.09
C ARG A 227 11.85 14.39 -13.24
N PRO A 228 10.87 13.46 -13.16
CA PRO A 228 10.57 12.58 -14.28
C PRO A 228 10.20 13.43 -15.49
N LYS A 229 10.96 13.30 -16.57
CA LYS A 229 10.99 14.22 -17.70
C LYS A 229 9.65 14.28 -18.39
N ILE A 230 8.93 13.18 -18.51
CA ILE A 230 7.63 13.14 -19.16
C ILE A 230 6.82 11.93 -18.64
N TYR A 231 5.95 12.12 -17.64
CA TYR A 231 4.72 11.31 -17.54
C TYR A 231 3.77 11.86 -18.59
N GLN A 232 3.98 11.52 -19.86
CA GLN A 232 3.14 12.07 -20.92
C GLN A 232 1.73 11.57 -20.63
N ILE A 233 0.79 12.50 -20.50
CA ILE A 233 -0.63 12.21 -20.66
C ILE A 233 -0.82 11.83 -22.13
N ARG A 234 -0.32 10.66 -22.55
CA ARG A 234 -1.12 9.88 -23.49
C ARG A 234 -2.40 9.68 -22.70
N ARG A 235 -3.51 10.15 -23.26
CA ARG A 235 -4.84 9.81 -22.77
C ARG A 235 -4.96 8.30 -22.86
N VAL A 236 -4.38 7.60 -21.89
CA VAL A 236 -4.64 6.20 -21.68
C VAL A 236 -6.08 6.20 -21.21
N THR A 237 -6.99 5.94 -22.14
CA THR A 237 -8.39 5.70 -21.80
C THR A 237 -8.42 4.53 -20.81
N GLU A 238 -9.44 4.43 -19.96
CA GLU A 238 -9.58 3.27 -19.07
C GLU A 238 -9.49 1.94 -19.84
N ALA A 239 -9.92 1.95 -21.11
CA ALA A 239 -9.78 0.85 -22.06
C ALA A 239 -8.34 0.54 -22.50
N GLN A 240 -7.42 1.50 -22.50
CA GLN A 240 -6.00 1.30 -22.84
C GLN A 240 -5.14 0.97 -21.62
N ALA A 241 -5.49 1.51 -20.46
CA ALA A 241 -4.86 1.12 -19.19
C ALA A 241 -5.16 -0.35 -18.89
N LEU A 242 -6.31 -0.81 -19.40
CA LEU A 242 -6.87 -2.14 -19.22
C LEU A 242 -7.38 -2.72 -20.52
N ASP A 243 -6.57 -2.75 -21.58
CA ASP A 243 -6.80 -3.71 -22.67
C ASP A 243 -6.43 -5.14 -22.21
N ALA A 244 -6.94 -5.46 -21.01
CA ALA A 244 -7.04 -6.74 -20.37
C ALA A 244 -7.98 -7.66 -21.14
N GLY A 245 -8.90 -7.12 -21.96
CA GLY A 245 -9.74 -7.92 -22.86
C GLY A 245 -8.93 -8.71 -23.90
N VAL A 246 -7.84 -8.13 -24.42
CA VAL A 246 -6.88 -8.83 -25.29
C VAL A 246 -5.86 -9.65 -24.46
N LEU A 247 -5.60 -9.27 -23.21
CA LEU A 247 -4.65 -9.98 -22.31
C LEU A 247 -5.28 -11.15 -21.51
N LEU A 248 -6.59 -11.36 -21.57
CA LEU A 248 -7.28 -12.38 -20.77
C LEU A 248 -7.40 -13.75 -21.45
N GLY A 249 -6.91 -13.96 -22.68
CA GLY A 249 -6.89 -15.28 -23.31
C GLY A 249 -8.26 -15.99 -23.37
N GLN A 250 -9.37 -15.30 -23.11
CA GLN A 250 -10.71 -15.80 -23.36
C GLN A 250 -11.04 -15.44 -24.79
N LYS A 251 -10.80 -16.40 -25.68
CA LYS A 251 -11.47 -16.42 -26.98
C LYS A 251 -12.97 -16.33 -26.72
N SER A 252 -13.61 -15.30 -27.27
CA SER A 252 -15.05 -15.32 -27.48
C SER A 252 -15.40 -16.61 -28.23
N LYS A 253 -16.31 -17.39 -27.63
CA LYS A 253 -17.19 -18.28 -28.39
C LYS A 253 -18.51 -17.55 -28.57
#